data_AF-C4R0L9-F1
#
_entry.id   AF-C4R0L9-F1
#
_cell.length_a   1.000
_cell.length_b   1.000
_cell.length_c   1.000
_cell.angle_alpha   90.00
_cell.angle_beta   90.00
_cell.angle_gamma   90.00
#
_symmetry.space_group_name_H-M   'P 1'
#
loop_
_entity.id
_entity.type
_entity.pdbx_description
1 polymer ?
#
loop_
_entity_poly.entity_id
_entity_poly.type
_entity_poly.pdbx_seq_one_letter_code
_entity_poly.pdbx_strand_id
1 'polypeptide(L)'
;MRQVDCAANGDFCGKQSINSYPTLRLYGPSEDNTSYKLITTYPSGGKRTPQNFLKFLRSQYDDLKNDRFNLPVKGEVLTEEKMLKLMNGDIEEPVLVSFWPTTDKETTLKYFEDVHSNPISFKNCYSCFNLAVLWSRITNRLPDLETAVFNCGGTNSRVCQALNLPFNVNRAQVSPEIYMFLPNSHGGIRVKYNHDLVISDIVDWSERLLANAQAEEVTLDSLAEKMTLLNPAKGLDFFKGPDPNQKQVFVYYYEEGSDAPEDFEIWPHLLQPIMDLTTNTYIYRSKDSQLEDLLDKKYKKLIDYINQPDFEPERPLNRETYLARTITSVPTFLVFKDNNMIPTVYQNFSPNEIRDVKKVVNFIEQNQFPLVDRLTTDNYESYFPKFNPQIHDKDEKIVISFFSSDNKTQTTNDYNQLLFVQHSYDYIKHQNRFDLIEKARADKTDKSEQLKGEGMDPKEIIKVLSKKIDHLNNVGNVLTVYVDLADDRKLLEKTGWISSRTKYKPGESIIVTRFGKHYWDRDVFGHKLMTTAQSLRETLSYLLFPSTYIPPEKKTTVRPSPRVAGSPYPDAFAFVDIIHQYGLFGYLLIITSVIGVYMLIKSHRRRSRKAKFLSHRSHKEGFQDAYIELSKHD
;
A
#
# COMPACT_ATOMS: atom_id res chain seq x y z
N MET A 1 26.91 -23.27 1.31
CA MET A 1 25.64 -23.84 1.80
C MET A 1 25.76 -25.36 1.75
N ARG A 2 25.40 -26.08 2.81
CA ARG A 2 25.38 -27.55 2.83
C ARG A 2 23.93 -28.02 2.79
N GLN A 3 23.64 -29.05 1.99
CA GLN A 3 22.33 -29.69 1.95
C GLN A 3 22.37 -30.94 2.83
N VAL A 4 21.31 -31.15 3.60
CA VAL A 4 21.13 -32.34 4.43
C VAL A 4 19.85 -33.02 3.97
N ASP A 5 19.96 -34.28 3.56
CA ASP A 5 18.80 -35.10 3.22
C ASP A 5 18.22 -35.71 4.51
N CYS A 6 17.09 -35.16 4.95
CA CYS A 6 16.38 -35.64 6.13
C CYS A 6 15.65 -36.97 5.91
N ALA A 7 15.44 -37.42 4.66
CA ALA A 7 14.91 -38.74 4.39
C ALA A 7 15.97 -39.82 4.69
N ALA A 8 17.23 -39.53 4.35
CA ALA A 8 18.36 -40.40 4.68
C ALA A 8 18.85 -40.24 6.13
N ASN A 9 18.69 -39.05 6.74
CA ASN A 9 19.23 -38.72 8.06
C ASN A 9 18.12 -38.29 9.05
N GLY A 10 17.07 -39.10 9.16
CA GLY A 10 15.89 -38.82 9.98
C GLY A 10 16.22 -38.49 11.44
N ASP A 11 17.11 -39.27 12.06
CA ASP A 11 17.52 -39.05 13.46
C ASP A 11 18.22 -37.71 13.67
N PHE A 12 19.07 -37.30 12.73
CA PHE A 12 19.75 -36.01 12.79
C PHE A 12 18.75 -34.86 12.66
N CYS A 13 17.85 -34.94 11.69
CA CYS A 13 16.83 -33.89 11.49
C CYS A 13 15.82 -33.84 12.64
N GLY A 14 15.46 -34.98 13.22
CA GLY A 14 14.62 -35.08 14.41
C GLY A 14 15.27 -34.44 15.64
N LYS A 15 16.56 -34.71 15.90
CA LYS A 15 17.34 -34.03 16.97
C LYS A 15 17.42 -32.53 16.78
N GLN A 16 17.40 -32.09 15.53
CA GLN A 16 17.38 -30.68 15.17
C GLN A 16 15.96 -30.09 15.23
N SER A 17 14.90 -30.86 15.49
CA SER A 17 13.50 -30.42 15.44
C SER A 17 13.09 -29.89 14.05
N ILE A 18 13.55 -30.57 12.99
CA ILE A 18 13.13 -30.29 11.61
C ILE A 18 11.95 -31.21 11.26
N ASN A 19 10.75 -30.66 11.37
CA ASN A 19 9.50 -31.42 11.19
C ASN A 19 8.80 -31.15 9.85
N SER A 20 9.34 -30.22 9.05
CA SER A 20 8.84 -29.91 7.71
C SER A 20 10.01 -29.60 6.78
N TYR A 21 9.86 -29.96 5.51
CA TYR A 21 10.85 -29.75 4.47
C TYR A 21 10.20 -29.09 3.24
N PRO A 22 10.94 -28.21 2.52
CA PRO A 22 12.31 -27.80 2.79
C PRO A 22 12.43 -26.85 4.00
N THR A 23 13.54 -26.90 4.75
CA THR A 23 13.86 -25.96 5.85
C THR A 23 15.30 -25.45 5.69
N LEU A 24 15.52 -24.14 5.88
CA LEU A 24 16.84 -23.52 5.79
C LEU A 24 17.26 -23.04 7.18
N ARG A 25 18.48 -23.38 7.58
CA ARG A 25 19.05 -23.03 8.88
C ARG A 25 20.39 -22.34 8.72
N LEU A 26 20.62 -21.35 9.56
CA LEU A 26 21.89 -20.65 9.67
C LEU A 26 22.60 -21.12 10.93
N TYR A 27 23.78 -21.68 10.77
CA TYR A 27 24.65 -22.09 11.89
C TYR A 27 25.87 -21.17 11.95
N GLY A 28 26.32 -20.87 13.16
CA GLY A 28 27.51 -20.06 13.43
C GLY A 28 28.45 -20.78 14.41
N PRO A 29 29.67 -20.25 14.61
CA PRO A 29 30.57 -20.79 15.61
C PRO A 29 29.95 -20.65 17.01
N SER A 30 30.14 -21.69 17.83
CA SER A 30 29.90 -21.63 19.27
C SER A 30 30.98 -20.79 19.95
N GLU A 31 30.76 -20.34 21.19
CA GLU A 31 31.68 -19.48 21.95
C GLU A 31 33.06 -20.11 22.16
N ASP A 32 33.10 -21.44 22.21
CA ASP A 32 34.31 -22.24 22.33
C ASP A 32 35.00 -22.52 20.99
N ASN A 33 34.43 -22.08 19.86
CA ASN A 33 34.89 -22.34 18.49
C ASN A 33 35.09 -23.82 18.12
N THR A 34 34.67 -24.78 18.97
CA THR A 34 34.84 -26.22 18.73
C THR A 34 33.62 -26.87 18.07
N SER A 35 32.48 -26.18 18.10
CA SER A 35 31.20 -26.65 17.58
C SER A 35 30.42 -25.55 16.86
N TYR A 36 29.35 -25.94 16.16
CA TYR A 36 28.45 -25.01 15.49
C TYR A 36 27.13 -24.93 16.25
N LYS A 37 26.69 -23.71 16.58
CA LYS A 37 25.38 -23.45 17.17
C LYS A 37 24.40 -22.95 16.11
N LEU A 38 23.14 -23.34 16.23
CA LEU A 38 22.08 -22.81 15.38
C LEU A 38 21.92 -21.32 15.72
N ILE A 39 22.05 -20.45 14.72
CA ILE A 39 21.77 -19.02 14.88
C ILE A 39 20.28 -18.81 14.69
N THR A 40 19.71 -19.30 13.60
CA THR A 40 18.30 -19.09 13.30
C THR A 40 17.83 -20.03 12.20
N THR A 41 16.51 -20.09 12.01
CA THR A 41 15.87 -20.77 10.90
C THR A 41 15.21 -19.72 10.02
N TYR A 42 15.32 -19.90 8.70
CA TYR A 42 14.63 -19.04 7.75
C TYR A 42 13.11 -19.12 7.98
N PRO A 43 12.38 -17.99 8.03
CA PRO A 43 10.95 -17.98 8.33
C PRO A 43 10.16 -18.92 7.39
N SER A 44 9.29 -19.76 7.96
CA SER A 44 8.50 -20.74 7.20
C SER A 44 7.49 -20.08 6.25
N GLY A 45 6.96 -18.90 6.61
CA GLY A 45 6.14 -18.04 5.75
C GLY A 45 6.94 -17.10 4.84
N GLY A 46 8.25 -16.99 5.04
CA GLY A 46 9.11 -16.11 4.24
C GLY A 46 9.19 -16.57 2.78
N LYS A 47 9.05 -15.63 1.85
CA LYS A 47 9.18 -15.92 0.41
C LYS A 47 10.61 -16.38 0.09
N ARG A 48 10.78 -17.63 -0.32
CA ARG A 48 12.07 -18.27 -0.61
C ARG A 48 12.69 -17.81 -1.93
N THR A 49 13.09 -16.54 -1.99
CA THR A 49 13.83 -15.94 -3.12
C THR A 49 15.30 -15.72 -2.73
N PRO A 50 16.25 -15.70 -3.69
CA PRO A 50 17.64 -15.34 -3.41
C PRO A 50 17.77 -13.98 -2.72
N GLN A 51 16.97 -12.99 -3.13
CA GLN A 51 16.92 -11.65 -2.53
C GLN A 51 16.53 -11.70 -1.06
N ASN A 52 15.43 -12.38 -0.73
CA ASN A 52 14.96 -12.46 0.66
C ASN A 52 15.90 -13.31 1.51
N PHE A 53 16.54 -14.31 0.92
CA PHE A 53 17.58 -15.07 1.59
C PHE A 53 18.81 -14.21 1.88
N LEU A 54 19.23 -13.35 0.95
CA LEU A 54 20.34 -12.43 1.16
C LEU A 54 20.00 -11.35 2.20
N LYS A 55 18.78 -10.78 2.16
CA LYS A 55 18.26 -9.84 3.18
C LYS A 55 18.29 -10.48 4.57
N PHE A 56 17.78 -11.70 4.67
CA PHE A 56 17.84 -12.51 5.90
C PHE A 56 19.28 -12.70 6.38
N LEU A 57 20.20 -13.16 5.51
CA LEU A 57 21.59 -13.37 5.90
C LEU A 57 22.30 -12.09 6.35
N ARG A 58 22.05 -10.95 5.67
CA ARG A 58 22.61 -9.65 6.05
C ARG A 58 22.10 -9.21 7.43
N SER A 59 20.79 -9.28 7.65
CA SER A 59 20.19 -9.03 8.96
C SER A 59 20.83 -9.92 10.03
N GLN A 60 20.97 -11.22 9.79
CA GLN A 60 21.58 -12.11 10.78
C GLN A 60 23.06 -11.83 11.01
N TYR A 61 23.79 -11.38 10.00
CA TYR A 61 25.19 -10.98 10.14
C TYR A 61 25.32 -9.70 10.98
N ASP A 62 24.48 -8.71 10.74
CA ASP A 62 24.42 -7.49 11.56
C ASP A 62 24.00 -7.82 12.99
N ASP A 63 23.13 -8.82 13.18
CA ASP A 63 22.77 -9.34 14.49
C ASP A 63 23.95 -9.98 15.23
N LEU A 64 24.76 -10.80 14.55
CA LEU A 64 25.93 -11.47 15.14
C LEU A 64 27.03 -10.50 15.58
N LYS A 65 27.14 -9.34 14.93
CA LYS A 65 28.11 -8.29 15.28
C LYS A 65 27.72 -7.52 16.53
N ASN A 66 26.48 -7.64 16.97
CA ASN A 66 25.99 -6.89 18.11
C ASN A 66 26.46 -7.58 19.41
N ASP A 67 27.10 -6.82 20.30
CA ASP A 67 27.61 -7.31 21.59
C ASP A 67 26.50 -7.92 22.48
N ARG A 68 25.24 -7.65 22.16
CA ARG A 68 24.06 -8.18 22.86
C ARG A 68 23.57 -9.54 22.36
N PHE A 69 24.25 -10.14 21.38
CA PHE A 69 23.81 -11.37 20.72
C PHE A 69 23.74 -12.60 21.64
N ASN A 70 24.66 -12.74 22.59
CA ASN A 70 24.72 -13.87 23.54
C ASN A 70 24.19 -13.53 24.94
N LEU A 71 23.47 -12.41 25.10
CA LEU A 71 22.96 -12.05 26.41
C LEU A 71 21.79 -12.98 26.82
N PRO A 72 21.63 -13.26 28.13
CA PRO A 72 20.47 -13.94 28.68
C PRO A 72 19.15 -13.29 28.25
N VAL A 73 18.05 -14.04 28.31
CA VAL A 73 16.73 -13.50 27.98
C VAL A 73 16.33 -12.52 29.07
N LYS A 74 15.84 -11.34 28.68
CA LYS A 74 15.25 -10.39 29.64
C LYS A 74 13.77 -10.69 29.83
N GLY A 75 13.25 -10.28 30.99
CA GLY A 75 11.83 -10.33 31.29
C GLY A 75 11.44 -11.37 32.31
N GLU A 76 10.13 -11.67 32.36
CA GLU A 76 9.56 -12.66 33.27
C GLU A 76 8.53 -13.58 32.59
N VAL A 77 8.27 -14.73 33.20
CA VAL A 77 7.09 -15.54 32.88
C VAL A 77 5.92 -15.01 33.69
N LEU A 78 4.89 -14.52 33.02
CA LEU A 78 3.74 -13.89 33.65
C LEU A 78 2.81 -14.93 34.28
N THR A 79 2.33 -14.62 35.48
CA THR A 79 1.23 -15.34 36.12
C THR A 79 -0.12 -14.85 35.59
N GLU A 80 -1.18 -15.63 35.80
CA GLU A 80 -2.55 -15.21 35.48
C GLU A 80 -2.91 -13.86 36.12
N GLU A 81 -2.56 -13.64 37.39
CA GLU A 81 -2.82 -12.37 38.09
C GLU A 81 -2.11 -11.18 37.43
N LYS A 82 -0.82 -11.32 37.10
CA LYS A 82 -0.07 -10.25 36.43
C LYS A 82 -0.60 -9.97 35.03
N MET A 83 -1.00 -11.02 34.30
CA MET A 83 -1.63 -10.88 32.99
C MET A 83 -2.96 -10.13 33.08
N LEU A 84 -3.77 -10.37 34.12
CA LEU A 84 -5.00 -9.62 34.35
C LEU A 84 -4.72 -8.13 34.63
N LYS A 85 -3.69 -7.80 35.41
CA LYS A 85 -3.26 -6.39 35.61
C LYS A 85 -2.84 -5.73 34.31
N LEU A 86 -2.04 -6.43 33.50
CA LEU A 86 -1.64 -5.97 32.16
C LEU A 86 -2.85 -5.71 31.26
N MET A 87 -3.84 -6.62 31.25
CA MET A 87 -5.05 -6.48 30.45
C MET A 87 -5.93 -5.31 30.87
N ASN A 88 -5.90 -4.94 32.16
CA ASN A 88 -6.64 -3.80 32.69
C ASN A 88 -5.87 -2.47 32.53
N GLY A 89 -4.65 -2.49 32.01
CA GLY A 89 -3.77 -1.31 31.97
C GLY A 89 -3.27 -0.87 33.35
N ASP A 90 -3.41 -1.72 34.38
CA ASP A 90 -2.97 -1.49 35.77
C ASP A 90 -1.46 -1.74 35.91
N ILE A 91 -0.69 -1.04 35.07
CA ILE A 91 0.77 -1.10 34.97
C ILE A 91 1.34 0.30 34.92
N GLU A 92 2.59 0.46 35.31
CA GLU A 92 3.29 1.76 35.28
C GLU A 92 3.98 1.97 33.92
N GLU A 93 4.64 0.92 33.42
CA GLU A 93 5.42 0.96 32.18
C GLU A 93 4.84 0.01 31.12
N PRO A 94 5.05 0.30 29.82
CA PRO A 94 4.70 -0.61 28.74
C PRO A 94 5.40 -1.97 28.84
N VAL A 95 4.68 -3.05 28.51
CA VAL A 95 5.23 -4.41 28.53
C VAL A 95 5.00 -5.13 27.20
N LEU A 96 6.08 -5.63 26.60
CA LEU A 96 6.04 -6.47 25.40
C LEU A 96 5.90 -7.95 25.78
N VAL A 97 4.76 -8.54 25.46
CA VAL A 97 4.39 -9.91 25.84
C VAL A 97 4.37 -10.82 24.62
N SER A 98 5.07 -11.94 24.71
CA SER A 98 4.96 -13.05 23.75
C SER A 98 4.07 -14.17 24.31
N PHE A 99 3.13 -14.65 23.50
CA PHE A 99 2.16 -15.68 23.87
C PHE A 99 2.47 -17.02 23.22
N TRP A 100 2.44 -18.09 24.00
CA TRP A 100 2.94 -19.41 23.59
C TRP A 100 1.94 -20.54 23.83
N PRO A 101 1.84 -21.54 22.92
CA PRO A 101 0.96 -22.70 23.08
C PRO A 101 1.54 -23.78 24.00
N THR A 102 2.09 -23.37 25.14
CA THR A 102 2.82 -24.22 26.10
C THR A 102 2.36 -23.96 27.52
N THR A 103 2.76 -24.83 28.44
CA THR A 103 2.56 -24.67 29.89
C THR A 103 3.78 -24.02 30.54
N ASP A 104 3.62 -23.49 31.76
CA ASP A 104 4.72 -22.88 32.54
C ASP A 104 5.86 -23.85 32.88
N LYS A 105 5.59 -25.16 32.81
CA LYS A 105 6.62 -26.19 33.00
C LYS A 105 7.44 -26.44 31.74
N GLU A 106 6.83 -26.25 30.57
CA GLU A 106 7.47 -26.47 29.28
C GLU A 106 8.36 -25.28 28.93
N THR A 107 7.81 -24.06 29.01
CA THR A 107 8.50 -22.86 28.50
C THR A 107 8.82 -21.90 29.64
N THR A 108 10.02 -22.03 30.18
CA THR A 108 10.63 -21.10 31.17
C THR A 108 11.50 -20.05 30.46
N LEU A 109 11.94 -18.99 31.15
CA LEU A 109 12.91 -18.05 30.54
C LEU A 109 14.18 -18.76 30.06
N LYS A 110 14.69 -19.70 30.86
CA LYS A 110 15.85 -20.52 30.52
C LYS A 110 15.67 -21.30 29.22
N TYR A 111 14.45 -21.72 28.90
CA TYR A 111 14.19 -22.38 27.63
C TYR A 111 14.57 -21.50 26.44
N PHE A 112 14.32 -20.19 26.48
CA PHE A 112 14.65 -19.26 25.39
C PHE A 112 16.16 -18.96 25.28
N GLU A 113 16.93 -19.23 26.34
CA GLU A 113 18.40 -19.15 26.34
C GLU A 113 19.00 -20.43 25.73
N ASP A 114 18.44 -21.58 26.10
CA ASP A 114 18.96 -22.91 25.79
C ASP A 114 18.12 -23.68 24.76
N VAL A 115 17.38 -22.98 23.87
CA VAL A 115 16.42 -23.58 22.90
C VAL A 115 17.05 -24.73 22.10
N HIS A 116 18.35 -24.63 21.82
CA HIS A 116 19.09 -25.64 21.05
C HIS A 116 19.48 -26.88 21.86
N SER A 117 19.71 -26.72 23.15
CA SER A 117 20.12 -27.81 24.04
C SER A 117 18.93 -28.67 24.45
N ASN A 118 17.75 -28.06 24.60
CA ASN A 118 16.52 -28.73 25.03
C ASN A 118 15.32 -28.32 24.17
N PRO A 119 15.27 -28.70 22.88
CA PRO A 119 14.21 -28.25 21.99
C PRO A 119 12.85 -28.86 22.38
N ILE A 120 11.82 -28.02 22.48
CA ILE A 120 10.44 -28.47 22.69
C ILE A 120 9.77 -28.79 21.35
N SER A 121 9.07 -29.91 21.30
CA SER A 121 8.21 -30.24 20.15
C SER A 121 6.86 -29.54 20.28
N PHE A 122 6.73 -28.35 19.70
CA PHE A 122 5.44 -27.66 19.64
C PHE A 122 4.46 -28.38 18.70
N LYS A 123 3.33 -28.84 19.25
CA LYS A 123 2.27 -29.47 18.45
C LYS A 123 1.62 -28.43 17.55
N ASN A 124 1.56 -28.71 16.25
CA ASN A 124 0.92 -27.85 15.25
C ASN A 124 1.44 -26.40 15.19
N CYS A 125 2.67 -26.11 15.64
CA CYS A 125 3.20 -24.74 15.62
C CYS A 125 4.58 -24.64 14.96
N TYR A 126 4.59 -24.36 13.66
CA TYR A 126 5.82 -24.26 12.87
C TYR A 126 6.63 -22.99 13.18
N SER A 127 5.98 -21.91 13.57
CA SER A 127 6.61 -20.62 13.88
C SER A 127 7.13 -20.54 15.33
N CYS A 128 6.65 -21.40 16.24
CA CYS A 128 7.03 -21.36 17.66
C CYS A 128 8.53 -21.55 17.86
N PHE A 129 9.11 -22.60 17.28
CA PHE A 129 10.55 -22.84 17.44
C PHE A 129 11.37 -21.66 16.89
N ASN A 130 10.96 -21.10 15.74
CA ASN A 130 11.64 -19.96 15.14
C ASN A 130 11.59 -18.74 16.05
N LEU A 131 10.40 -18.35 16.53
CA LEU A 131 10.30 -17.21 17.44
C LEU A 131 11.06 -17.47 18.75
N ALA A 132 11.06 -18.70 19.27
CA ALA A 132 11.74 -19.01 20.52
C ALA A 132 13.26 -18.76 20.40
N VAL A 133 13.85 -19.11 19.25
CA VAL A 133 15.26 -18.82 18.94
C VAL A 133 15.53 -17.32 18.81
N LEU A 134 14.55 -16.53 18.37
CA LEU A 134 14.70 -15.08 18.17
C LEU A 134 14.41 -14.27 19.44
N TRP A 135 13.63 -14.80 20.38
CA TRP A 135 13.07 -14.04 21.51
C TRP A 135 14.16 -13.41 22.38
N SER A 136 15.20 -14.16 22.76
CA SER A 136 16.34 -13.63 23.52
C SER A 136 16.97 -12.40 22.86
N ARG A 137 17.11 -12.43 21.53
CA ARG A 137 17.70 -11.32 20.75
C ARG A 137 16.79 -10.12 20.67
N ILE A 138 15.48 -10.35 20.54
CA ILE A 138 14.47 -9.29 20.56
C ILE A 138 14.54 -8.56 21.91
N THR A 139 14.46 -9.31 23.02
CA THR A 139 14.45 -8.72 24.36
C THR A 139 15.74 -7.96 24.68
N ASN A 140 16.88 -8.41 24.16
CA ASN A 140 18.17 -7.74 24.39
C ASN A 140 18.37 -6.47 23.56
N ARG A 141 17.62 -6.31 22.47
CA ARG A 141 17.61 -5.07 21.66
C ARG A 141 16.70 -3.99 22.20
N LEU A 142 15.80 -4.34 23.11
CA LEU A 142 14.86 -3.43 23.76
C LEU A 142 15.22 -3.35 25.25
N PRO A 143 16.39 -2.78 25.61
CA PRO A 143 16.92 -2.89 26.96
C PRO A 143 16.12 -2.13 28.01
N ASP A 144 15.41 -1.09 27.58
CA ASP A 144 14.63 -0.16 28.41
C ASP A 144 13.14 -0.50 28.39
N LEU A 145 12.74 -1.56 27.68
CA LEU A 145 11.36 -2.03 27.60
C LEU A 145 11.20 -3.31 28.43
N GLU A 146 10.18 -3.34 29.28
CA GLU A 146 9.80 -4.56 29.96
C GLU A 146 9.31 -5.61 28.95
N THR A 147 9.81 -6.82 29.09
CA THR A 147 9.46 -7.94 28.20
C THR A 147 8.95 -9.09 29.04
N ALA A 148 8.03 -9.87 28.48
CA ALA A 148 7.44 -10.97 29.22
C ALA A 148 6.96 -12.11 28.31
N VAL A 149 6.77 -13.27 28.93
CA VAL A 149 6.30 -14.50 28.29
C VAL A 149 5.02 -14.93 28.98
N PHE A 150 3.97 -15.21 28.20
CA PHE A 150 2.74 -15.80 28.70
C PHE A 150 2.43 -17.13 28.03
N ASN A 151 2.31 -18.17 28.83
CA ASN A 151 2.03 -19.53 28.40
C ASN A 151 0.52 -19.78 28.41
N CYS A 152 -0.05 -20.14 27.27
CA CYS A 152 -1.50 -20.34 27.08
C CYS A 152 -1.99 -21.77 27.36
N GLY A 153 -1.11 -22.69 27.70
CA GLY A 153 -1.45 -24.07 28.09
C GLY A 153 -1.84 -24.19 29.56
N GLY A 154 -2.53 -25.27 29.90
CA GLY A 154 -2.86 -25.59 31.29
C GLY A 154 -3.87 -24.60 31.91
N THR A 155 -3.52 -24.02 33.06
CA THR A 155 -4.39 -23.14 33.86
C THR A 155 -4.67 -21.80 33.19
N ASN A 156 -3.74 -21.31 32.37
CA ASN A 156 -3.80 -19.99 31.73
C ASN A 156 -4.66 -19.98 30.45
N SER A 157 -5.20 -21.13 30.03
CA SER A 157 -5.90 -21.26 28.74
C SER A 157 -7.13 -20.36 28.64
N ARG A 158 -7.79 -20.07 29.77
CA ARG A 158 -8.98 -19.21 29.82
C ARG A 158 -8.65 -17.76 29.46
N VAL A 159 -7.52 -17.24 29.94
CA VAL A 159 -7.05 -15.89 29.62
C VAL A 159 -6.78 -15.76 28.13
N CYS A 160 -6.06 -16.73 27.55
CA CYS A 160 -5.77 -16.69 26.12
C CYS A 160 -7.02 -16.86 25.23
N GLN A 161 -8.01 -17.62 25.68
CA GLN A 161 -9.31 -17.71 25.01
C GLN A 161 -10.06 -16.37 25.05
N ALA A 162 -10.07 -15.68 26.21
CA ALA A 162 -10.68 -14.36 26.35
C ALA A 162 -9.97 -13.31 25.48
N LEU A 163 -8.66 -13.45 25.27
CA LEU A 163 -7.88 -12.61 24.38
C LEU A 163 -8.10 -12.93 22.88
N ASN A 164 -8.95 -13.90 22.53
CA ASN A 164 -9.19 -14.41 21.18
C ASN A 164 -7.92 -14.96 20.49
N LEU A 165 -6.99 -15.50 21.27
CA LEU A 165 -5.75 -16.05 20.72
C LEU A 165 -6.01 -17.45 20.13
N PRO A 166 -5.36 -17.80 19.00
CA PRO A 166 -5.64 -19.02 18.24
C PRO A 166 -5.07 -20.30 18.88
N PHE A 167 -5.03 -20.39 20.22
CA PHE A 167 -4.43 -21.49 20.97
C PHE A 167 -5.41 -22.64 21.29
N ASN A 168 -6.54 -22.71 20.58
CA ASN A 168 -7.51 -23.79 20.77
C ASN A 168 -7.00 -25.10 20.14
N VAL A 169 -6.87 -26.13 20.97
CA VAL A 169 -6.28 -27.45 20.69
C VAL A 169 -6.94 -28.21 19.53
N ASN A 170 -8.12 -27.77 19.07
CA ASN A 170 -8.92 -28.42 18.02
C ASN A 170 -8.82 -27.78 16.62
N ARG A 171 -7.94 -26.79 16.38
CA ARG A 171 -7.70 -26.21 15.03
C ARG A 171 -6.37 -26.64 14.41
N ALA A 172 -6.35 -26.70 13.08
CA ALA A 172 -5.16 -26.92 12.29
C ALA A 172 -4.29 -25.65 12.30
N GLN A 173 -3.11 -25.78 12.90
CA GLN A 173 -2.03 -24.80 13.00
C GLN A 173 -2.23 -23.65 14.02
N VAL A 174 -1.29 -23.57 14.95
CA VAL A 174 -1.17 -22.57 16.01
C VAL A 174 0.11 -21.75 15.74
N SER A 175 0.14 -20.47 16.11
CA SER A 175 1.33 -19.60 15.98
C SER A 175 1.49 -18.81 17.28
N PRO A 176 2.73 -18.53 17.75
CA PRO A 176 2.90 -17.57 18.82
C PRO A 176 2.47 -16.19 18.34
N GLU A 177 2.10 -15.33 19.29
CA GLU A 177 1.59 -13.99 19.05
C GLU A 177 2.36 -13.00 19.93
N ILE A 178 2.56 -11.77 19.45
CA ILE A 178 3.26 -10.71 20.19
C ILE A 178 2.29 -9.54 20.37
N TYR A 179 2.18 -9.05 21.61
CA TYR A 179 1.40 -7.88 21.95
C TYR A 179 2.25 -6.94 22.81
N MET A 180 2.00 -5.65 22.68
CA MET A 180 2.44 -4.67 23.66
C MET A 180 1.23 -4.21 24.46
N PHE A 181 1.35 -4.23 25.78
CA PHE A 181 0.37 -3.69 26.72
C PHE A 181 0.86 -2.33 27.19
N LEU A 182 -0.03 -1.34 27.14
CA LEU A 182 0.23 0.04 27.51
C LEU A 182 -0.52 0.37 28.81
N PRO A 183 0.05 1.22 29.67
CA PRO A 183 -0.59 1.65 30.91
C PRO A 183 -1.87 2.47 30.66
N ASN A 184 -2.73 2.56 31.66
CA ASN A 184 -3.97 3.36 31.60
C ASN A 184 -3.72 4.86 31.33
N SER A 185 -2.55 5.38 31.71
CA SER A 185 -2.10 6.74 31.34
C SER A 185 -2.04 6.97 29.83
N HIS A 186 -1.91 5.89 29.05
CA HIS A 186 -1.91 5.88 27.59
C HIS A 186 -3.21 5.28 27.03
N GLY A 187 -4.25 5.14 27.86
CA GLY A 187 -5.58 4.64 27.46
C GLY A 187 -5.79 3.13 27.61
N GLY A 188 -4.89 2.39 28.26
CA GLY A 188 -5.13 0.99 28.64
C GLY A 188 -5.27 0.05 27.44
N ILE A 189 -4.31 0.08 26.53
CA ILE A 189 -4.42 -0.55 25.21
C ILE A 189 -3.53 -1.78 25.13
N ARG A 190 -4.01 -2.80 24.42
CA ARG A 190 -3.15 -3.81 23.82
C ARG A 190 -3.02 -3.58 22.32
N VAL A 191 -1.81 -3.61 21.81
CA VAL A 191 -1.52 -3.51 20.38
C VAL A 191 -0.86 -4.80 19.93
N LYS A 192 -1.42 -5.41 18.89
CA LYS A 192 -0.95 -6.66 18.29
C LYS A 192 0.12 -6.37 17.23
N TYR A 193 1.18 -7.17 17.22
CA TYR A 193 2.12 -7.26 16.10
C TYR A 193 1.55 -8.17 15.00
N ASN A 194 1.35 -7.63 13.79
CA ASN A 194 0.71 -8.33 12.66
C ASN A 194 1.65 -8.62 11.48
N HIS A 195 2.96 -8.41 11.65
CA HIS A 195 3.95 -8.52 10.57
C HIS A 195 4.77 -9.82 10.64
N ASP A 196 5.68 -10.02 9.68
CA ASP A 196 6.55 -11.20 9.62
C ASP A 196 7.52 -11.24 10.81
N LEU A 197 7.78 -12.43 11.37
CA LEU A 197 8.64 -12.61 12.55
C LEU A 197 10.13 -12.38 12.24
N VAL A 198 10.52 -11.10 12.15
CA VAL A 198 11.88 -10.62 11.90
C VAL A 198 12.31 -9.72 13.06
N ILE A 199 13.52 -9.92 13.59
CA ILE A 199 13.99 -9.20 14.78
C ILE A 199 13.98 -7.68 14.56
N SER A 200 14.53 -7.20 13.43
CA SER A 200 14.55 -5.76 13.11
C SER A 200 13.15 -5.16 13.11
N ASP A 201 12.18 -5.88 12.56
CA ASP A 201 10.83 -5.37 12.32
C ASP A 201 10.04 -5.33 13.64
N ILE A 202 10.26 -6.31 14.54
CA ILE A 202 9.65 -6.31 15.88
C ILE A 202 10.24 -5.21 16.76
N VAL A 203 11.56 -4.98 16.67
CA VAL A 203 12.25 -3.91 17.41
C VAL A 203 11.77 -2.54 16.94
N ASP A 204 11.81 -2.28 15.63
CA ASP A 204 11.32 -1.03 15.02
C ASP A 204 9.84 -0.79 15.33
N TRP A 205 9.00 -1.83 15.21
CA TRP A 205 7.58 -1.73 15.57
C TRP A 205 7.38 -1.39 17.05
N SER A 206 8.18 -1.97 17.95
CA SER A 206 8.09 -1.73 19.39
C SER A 206 8.50 -0.29 19.73
N GLU A 207 9.64 0.16 19.22
CA GLU A 207 10.12 1.54 19.42
C GLU A 207 9.15 2.57 18.82
N ARG A 208 8.62 2.32 17.62
CA ARG A 208 7.62 3.18 16.97
C ARG A 208 6.30 3.20 17.73
N LEU A 209 5.85 2.06 18.25
CA LEU A 209 4.64 2.02 19.07
C LEU A 209 4.82 2.81 20.37
N LEU A 210 5.97 2.72 21.05
CA LEU A 210 6.23 3.52 22.25
C LEU A 210 6.21 5.02 21.93
N ALA A 211 6.88 5.44 20.86
CA ALA A 211 6.87 6.83 20.41
C ALA A 211 5.44 7.33 20.09
N ASN A 212 4.66 6.51 19.38
CA ASN A 212 3.28 6.83 19.03
C ASN A 212 2.33 6.73 20.23
N ALA A 213 2.57 5.87 21.20
CA ALA A 213 1.75 5.80 22.40
C ALA A 213 1.90 7.09 23.22
N GLN A 214 3.14 7.56 23.39
CA GLN A 214 3.46 8.72 24.22
C GLN A 214 2.88 10.03 23.67
N ALA A 215 2.66 10.14 22.36
CA ALA A 215 2.15 11.36 21.73
C ALA A 215 2.98 12.61 22.12
N GLU A 216 4.31 12.52 22.03
CA GLU A 216 5.19 13.58 22.51
C GLU A 216 4.78 14.96 21.94
N GLU A 217 4.80 15.99 22.80
CA GLU A 217 4.56 17.36 22.38
C GLU A 217 5.83 17.91 21.72
N VAL A 218 5.71 18.39 20.47
CA VAL A 218 6.84 18.86 19.66
C VAL A 218 6.67 20.31 19.24
N THR A 219 7.78 21.01 19.05
CA THR A 219 7.87 22.31 18.38
C THR A 219 8.36 22.10 16.94
N LEU A 220 8.36 23.15 16.12
CA LEU A 220 8.97 23.09 14.80
C LEU A 220 10.44 22.63 14.87
N ASP A 221 11.21 23.14 15.83
CA ASP A 221 12.63 22.81 15.98
C ASP A 221 12.83 21.35 16.41
N SER A 222 12.11 20.87 17.43
CA SER A 222 12.25 19.47 17.87
C SER A 222 11.71 18.48 16.83
N LEU A 223 10.69 18.88 16.06
CA LEU A 223 10.20 18.08 14.95
C LEU A 223 11.24 18.00 13.81
N ALA A 224 11.98 19.09 13.55
CA ALA A 224 13.05 19.13 12.55
C ALA A 224 14.28 18.27 12.94
N GLU A 225 14.42 17.87 14.20
CA GLU A 225 15.43 16.88 14.62
C GLU A 225 14.93 15.44 14.40
N LYS A 226 13.62 15.21 14.51
CA LYS A 226 13.00 13.88 14.35
C LYS A 226 12.78 13.48 12.89
N MET A 227 12.76 14.46 11.98
CA MET A 227 12.62 14.27 10.53
C MET A 227 13.67 15.05 9.74
N THR A 228 14.14 14.46 8.63
CA THR A 228 15.34 14.96 7.93
C THR A 228 15.11 16.30 7.20
N LEU A 229 13.87 16.64 6.83
CA LEU A 229 13.58 17.61 5.76
C LEU A 229 12.59 18.73 6.13
N LEU A 230 12.50 19.10 7.42
CA LEU A 230 11.66 20.22 7.87
C LEU A 230 12.37 21.57 7.91
N ASN A 231 13.70 21.62 7.73
CA ASN A 231 14.46 22.85 7.90
C ASN A 231 14.22 23.84 6.74
N PRO A 232 13.54 24.99 6.96
CA PRO A 232 13.26 25.96 5.90
C PRO A 232 14.50 26.76 5.48
N ALA A 233 15.54 26.84 6.31
CA ALA A 233 16.74 27.63 6.05
C ALA A 233 17.75 26.91 5.14
N LYS A 234 17.74 25.57 5.10
CA LYS A 234 18.67 24.76 4.28
C LYS A 234 18.34 24.73 2.78
N GLY A 235 17.44 25.59 2.31
CA GLY A 235 17.12 25.67 0.87
C GLY A 235 16.63 24.34 0.29
N LEU A 236 16.79 24.18 -1.02
CA LEU A 236 16.49 22.95 -1.75
C LEU A 236 17.70 22.01 -1.95
N ASP A 237 18.54 21.80 -0.93
CA ASP A 237 19.64 20.82 -0.97
C ASP A 237 19.13 19.35 -0.87
N PHE A 238 18.07 19.03 -1.63
CA PHE A 238 17.12 17.92 -1.45
C PHE A 238 17.60 16.53 -1.86
N PHE A 239 18.81 16.36 -2.35
CA PHE A 239 19.08 15.23 -3.25
C PHE A 239 20.15 14.28 -2.73
N LYS A 240 19.80 13.52 -1.68
CA LYS A 240 20.61 12.36 -1.22
C LYS A 240 20.25 11.06 -1.95
N GLY A 241 19.32 11.10 -2.90
CA GLY A 241 18.75 9.91 -3.55
C GLY A 241 17.68 9.25 -2.69
N PRO A 242 17.25 8.03 -3.05
CA PRO A 242 16.21 7.31 -2.30
C PRO A 242 16.67 6.97 -0.88
N ASP A 243 15.79 7.19 0.09
CA ASP A 243 15.96 6.81 1.50
C ASP A 243 14.95 5.70 1.84
N PRO A 244 15.38 4.51 2.26
CA PRO A 244 14.46 3.43 2.64
C PRO A 244 13.71 3.71 3.96
N ASN A 245 14.13 4.69 4.77
CA ASN A 245 13.59 4.96 6.10
C ASN A 245 12.74 6.24 6.16
N GLN A 246 12.11 6.62 5.06
CA GLN A 246 11.28 7.82 4.98
C GLN A 246 10.16 7.83 6.00
N LYS A 247 10.05 8.91 6.77
CA LYS A 247 9.05 9.09 7.82
C LYS A 247 7.84 9.87 7.32
N GLN A 248 6.67 9.51 7.84
CA GLN A 248 5.42 10.26 7.69
C GLN A 248 4.91 10.63 9.07
N VAL A 249 4.91 11.91 9.36
CA VAL A 249 4.52 12.44 10.65
C VAL A 249 3.15 13.10 10.56
N PHE A 250 2.29 12.72 11.47
CA PHE A 250 0.99 13.32 11.71
C PHE A 250 1.10 14.12 13.01
N VAL A 251 0.97 15.44 12.93
CA VAL A 251 0.98 16.31 14.10
C VAL A 251 -0.45 16.67 14.44
N TYR A 252 -0.93 16.19 15.59
CA TYR A 252 -2.16 16.65 16.19
C TYR A 252 -1.96 18.08 16.69
N TYR A 253 -2.49 19.04 15.94
CA TYR A 253 -2.32 20.46 16.17
C TYR A 253 -3.55 21.06 16.85
N TYR A 254 -3.31 21.83 17.92
CA TYR A 254 -4.34 22.46 18.74
C TYR A 254 -3.85 23.82 19.25
N GLU A 255 -4.78 24.73 19.51
CA GLU A 255 -4.50 26.00 20.18
C GLU A 255 -4.71 25.87 21.69
N GLU A 256 -4.00 26.66 22.47
CA GLU A 256 -4.15 26.66 23.94
C GLU A 256 -5.58 27.02 24.35
N GLY A 257 -6.26 26.09 25.03
CA GLY A 257 -7.65 26.27 25.47
C GLY A 257 -8.70 25.95 24.40
N SER A 258 -8.29 25.47 23.22
CA SER A 258 -9.20 24.94 22.19
C SER A 258 -9.44 23.43 22.30
N ASP A 259 -8.60 22.74 23.08
CA ASP A 259 -8.64 21.31 23.31
C ASP A 259 -9.57 20.93 24.46
N ALA A 260 -10.41 19.94 24.22
CA ALA A 260 -11.22 19.29 25.24
C ALA A 260 -10.60 17.92 25.62
N PRO A 261 -10.74 17.45 26.86
CA PRO A 261 -10.27 16.11 27.25
C PRO A 261 -10.75 15.00 26.30
N GLU A 262 -11.99 15.13 25.80
CA GLU A 262 -12.61 14.20 24.86
C GLU A 262 -11.90 14.14 23.50
N ASP A 263 -11.15 15.19 23.12
CA ASP A 263 -10.41 15.19 21.86
C ASP A 263 -9.20 14.25 21.90
N PHE A 264 -8.69 13.93 23.10
CA PHE A 264 -7.58 12.98 23.29
C PHE A 264 -8.06 11.52 23.45
N GLU A 265 -9.36 11.30 23.68
CA GLU A 265 -9.94 9.96 23.82
C GLU A 265 -9.84 9.11 22.54
N ILE A 266 -9.57 9.73 21.38
CA ILE A 266 -9.37 8.98 20.13
C ILE A 266 -8.03 8.25 20.08
N TRP A 267 -7.02 8.72 20.83
CA TRP A 267 -5.64 8.26 20.73
C TRP A 267 -5.50 6.74 20.82
N PRO A 268 -6.17 6.08 21.78
CA PRO A 268 -6.09 4.64 21.92
C PRO A 268 -6.55 3.86 20.70
N HIS A 269 -7.53 4.42 20.00
CA HIS A 269 -8.13 3.81 18.83
C HIS A 269 -7.30 4.02 17.55
N LEU A 270 -6.31 4.91 17.58
CA LEU A 270 -5.42 5.18 16.45
C LEU A 270 -4.20 4.26 16.42
N LEU A 271 -3.74 3.76 17.58
CA LEU A 271 -2.48 3.01 17.66
C LEU A 271 -2.47 1.73 16.82
N GLN A 272 -3.46 0.84 16.97
CA GLN A 272 -3.47 -0.40 16.19
C GLN A 272 -3.54 -0.14 14.67
N PRO A 273 -4.48 0.69 14.15
CA PRO A 273 -4.51 1.01 12.72
C PRO A 273 -3.18 1.56 12.19
N ILE A 274 -2.50 2.41 12.95
CA ILE A 274 -1.23 3.02 12.55
C ILE A 274 -0.09 2.01 12.58
N MET A 275 -0.06 1.14 13.57
CA MET A 275 0.97 0.11 13.70
C MET A 275 0.80 -1.04 12.69
N ASP A 276 -0.40 -1.20 12.13
CA ASP A 276 -0.68 -2.13 11.03
C ASP A 276 -0.22 -1.60 9.66
N LEU A 277 0.08 -0.30 9.55
CA LEU A 277 0.64 0.29 8.33
C LEU A 277 2.05 -0.24 8.07
N THR A 278 2.40 -0.41 6.80
CA THR A 278 3.74 -0.85 6.38
C THR A 278 4.74 0.30 6.25
N THR A 279 4.31 1.53 6.55
CA THR A 279 5.09 2.77 6.44
C THR A 279 5.60 3.24 7.80
N ASN A 280 6.66 4.03 7.81
CA ASN A 280 7.23 4.60 9.04
C ASN A 280 6.41 5.81 9.50
N THR A 281 5.21 5.51 10.00
CA THR A 281 4.22 6.52 10.41
C THR A 281 4.33 6.85 11.90
N TYR A 282 4.51 8.13 12.19
CA TYR A 282 4.62 8.65 13.55
C TYR A 282 3.53 9.67 13.83
N ILE A 283 3.13 9.77 15.10
CA ILE A 283 2.21 10.80 15.55
C ILE A 283 2.83 11.60 16.69
N TYR A 284 2.66 12.92 16.63
CA TYR A 284 3.03 13.84 17.69
C TYR A 284 1.88 14.80 17.98
N ARG A 285 1.99 15.57 19.06
CA ARG A 285 1.08 16.69 19.33
C ARG A 285 1.83 18.01 19.32
N SER A 286 1.16 19.11 19.01
CA SER A 286 1.80 20.42 19.03
C SER A 286 0.79 21.55 19.17
N LYS A 287 1.22 22.61 19.86
CA LYS A 287 0.57 23.92 19.92
C LYS A 287 1.42 25.03 19.30
N ASP A 288 2.50 24.65 18.62
CA ASP A 288 3.43 25.59 18.01
C ASP A 288 2.86 26.15 16.70
N SER A 289 2.39 27.39 16.75
CA SER A 289 1.80 28.08 15.60
C SER A 289 2.77 28.25 14.43
N GLN A 290 4.08 28.10 14.64
CA GLN A 290 5.07 28.13 13.55
C GLN A 290 4.88 26.95 12.56
N LEU A 291 4.19 25.89 12.96
CA LEU A 291 3.85 24.77 12.08
C LEU A 291 2.84 25.18 10.99
N GLU A 292 1.94 26.11 11.26
CA GLU A 292 1.02 26.65 10.24
C GLU A 292 1.77 27.53 9.24
N ASP A 293 2.65 28.41 9.74
CA ASP A 293 3.54 29.23 8.91
C ASP A 293 4.44 28.37 8.02
N LEU A 294 4.85 27.20 8.51
CA LEU A 294 5.63 26.25 7.72
C LEU A 294 4.84 25.74 6.51
N LEU A 295 3.53 25.49 6.63
CA LEU A 295 2.71 25.03 5.50
C LEU A 295 2.72 26.05 4.35
N ASP A 296 2.59 27.33 4.69
CA ASP A 296 2.64 28.43 3.72
C ASP A 296 4.02 28.55 3.07
N LYS A 297 5.08 28.50 3.89
CA LYS A 297 6.47 28.53 3.40
C LYS A 297 6.78 27.35 2.47
N LYS A 298 6.31 26.14 2.81
CA LYS A 298 6.49 24.94 1.98
C LYS A 298 5.74 25.07 0.65
N TYR A 299 4.52 25.60 0.66
CA TYR A 299 3.77 25.81 -0.57
C TYR A 299 4.42 26.88 -1.46
N LYS A 300 4.92 27.99 -0.92
CA LYS A 300 5.68 28.98 -1.69
C LYS A 300 6.93 28.36 -2.33
N LYS A 301 7.72 27.60 -1.56
CA LYS A 301 8.89 26.89 -2.07
C LYS A 301 8.56 25.84 -3.12
N LEU A 302 7.41 25.16 -3.02
CA LEU A 302 6.93 24.26 -4.06
C LEU A 302 6.79 25.01 -5.39
N ILE A 303 6.21 26.21 -5.38
CA ILE A 303 6.02 27.02 -6.59
C ILE A 303 7.38 27.40 -7.19
N ASP A 304 8.30 27.89 -6.36
CA ASP A 304 9.66 28.21 -6.79
C ASP A 304 10.37 26.97 -7.40
N TYR A 305 10.14 25.80 -6.81
CA TYR A 305 10.72 24.54 -7.27
C TYR A 305 10.17 24.09 -8.63
N ILE A 306 8.86 24.19 -8.85
CA ILE A 306 8.24 23.73 -10.11
C ILE A 306 8.40 24.74 -11.25
N ASN A 307 8.67 26.02 -10.96
CA ASN A 307 8.85 27.10 -11.94
C ASN A 307 10.30 27.28 -12.42
N GLN A 308 11.13 26.24 -12.35
CA GLN A 308 12.50 26.35 -12.85
C GLN A 308 12.53 26.61 -14.38
N PRO A 309 13.35 27.56 -14.85
CA PRO A 309 13.28 28.14 -16.20
C PRO A 309 13.49 27.14 -17.35
N ASP A 310 14.08 25.98 -17.05
CA ASP A 310 14.38 24.95 -18.06
C ASP A 310 13.19 24.03 -18.36
N PHE A 311 12.09 24.12 -17.61
CA PHE A 311 11.06 23.09 -17.65
C PHE A 311 9.75 23.54 -18.29
N GLU A 312 9.12 24.67 -17.92
CA GLU A 312 7.73 24.98 -18.33
C GLU A 312 7.36 26.49 -18.21
N PRO A 313 6.23 26.95 -18.79
CA PRO A 313 5.70 28.29 -18.52
C PRO A 313 5.47 28.52 -17.01
N GLU A 314 5.74 29.75 -16.57
CA GLU A 314 5.62 30.16 -15.17
C GLU A 314 4.22 29.92 -14.61
N ARG A 315 4.14 29.21 -13.50
CA ARG A 315 2.86 28.89 -12.83
C ARG A 315 2.65 29.82 -11.64
N PRO A 316 1.52 30.52 -11.53
CA PRO A 316 1.30 31.46 -10.45
C PRO A 316 1.06 30.76 -9.11
N LEU A 317 1.45 31.41 -8.02
CA LEU A 317 1.00 31.05 -6.69
C LEU A 317 -0.51 31.30 -6.59
N ASN A 318 -1.33 30.24 -6.65
CA ASN A 318 -2.77 30.35 -6.42
C ASN A 318 -3.07 30.25 -4.91
N ARG A 319 -3.39 31.40 -4.30
CA ARG A 319 -3.71 31.49 -2.87
C ARG A 319 -5.05 30.84 -2.53
N GLU A 320 -6.03 30.91 -3.41
CA GLU A 320 -7.35 30.32 -3.18
C GLU A 320 -7.28 28.80 -3.15
N THR A 321 -6.53 28.19 -4.08
CA THR A 321 -6.28 26.74 -4.08
C THR A 321 -5.55 26.28 -2.82
N TYR A 322 -4.61 27.09 -2.31
CA TYR A 322 -3.95 26.80 -1.03
C TYR A 322 -4.95 26.82 0.13
N LEU A 323 -5.69 27.93 0.29
CA LEU A 323 -6.65 28.11 1.37
C LEU A 323 -7.74 27.05 1.36
N ALA A 324 -8.24 26.68 0.19
CA ALA A 324 -9.25 25.63 0.02
C ALA A 324 -8.79 24.26 0.53
N ARG A 325 -7.48 24.05 0.75
CA ARG A 325 -6.89 22.79 1.21
C ARG A 325 -6.36 22.83 2.64
N THR A 326 -6.05 24.02 3.16
CA THR A 326 -5.43 24.17 4.49
C THR A 326 -6.37 24.79 5.51
N ILE A 327 -7.41 25.52 5.10
CA ILE A 327 -8.41 26.04 6.04
C ILE A 327 -9.11 24.85 6.71
N THR A 328 -9.11 24.87 8.03
CA THR A 328 -9.68 23.84 8.88
C THR A 328 -9.98 24.39 10.27
N SER A 329 -10.85 23.71 11.02
CA SER A 329 -11.04 23.97 12.45
C SER A 329 -9.94 23.29 13.26
N VAL A 330 -9.50 23.93 14.34
CA VAL A 330 -8.64 23.28 15.35
C VAL A 330 -9.52 22.64 16.43
N PRO A 331 -9.10 21.50 17.03
CA PRO A 331 -7.89 20.74 16.70
C PRO A 331 -7.98 19.98 15.37
N THR A 332 -6.81 19.68 14.77
CA THR A 332 -6.67 19.03 13.45
C THR A 332 -5.38 18.20 13.35
N PHE A 333 -5.17 17.49 12.23
CA PHE A 333 -3.88 16.89 11.88
C PHE A 333 -3.17 17.65 10.77
N LEU A 334 -1.93 18.04 11.03
CA LEU A 334 -0.98 18.52 10.03
C LEU A 334 -0.06 17.37 9.62
N VAL A 335 0.10 17.11 8.32
CA VAL A 335 0.90 15.98 7.84
C VAL A 335 2.19 16.46 7.19
N PHE A 336 3.30 15.96 7.72
CA PHE A 336 4.64 16.21 7.20
C PHE A 336 5.23 14.89 6.72
N LYS A 337 5.77 14.89 5.50
CA LYS A 337 6.44 13.72 4.92
C LYS A 337 7.81 14.14 4.42
N ASP A 338 8.76 13.23 4.52
CA ASP A 338 10.08 13.43 3.90
C ASP A 338 9.92 13.71 2.39
N ASN A 339 10.71 14.67 1.90
CA ASN A 339 10.70 15.16 0.50
C ASN A 339 9.37 15.76 0.02
N ASN A 340 8.36 15.94 0.87
CA ASN A 340 7.07 16.49 0.46
C ASN A 340 6.96 17.98 0.79
N MET A 341 6.71 18.83 -0.22
CA MET A 341 6.40 20.25 -0.05
C MET A 341 4.90 20.56 -0.13
N ILE A 342 4.07 19.57 -0.46
CA ILE A 342 2.62 19.72 -0.50
C ILE A 342 2.08 19.78 0.93
N PRO A 343 1.41 20.86 1.35
CA PRO A 343 0.75 20.92 2.65
C PRO A 343 -0.43 19.95 2.65
N THR A 344 -0.54 19.14 3.68
CA THR A 344 -1.66 18.21 3.87
C THR A 344 -2.21 18.41 5.27
N VAL A 345 -3.50 18.72 5.33
CA VAL A 345 -4.23 19.05 6.56
C VAL A 345 -5.50 18.20 6.60
N TYR A 346 -5.85 17.67 7.76
CA TYR A 346 -7.15 17.02 7.95
C TYR A 346 -8.23 18.09 7.99
N GLN A 347 -9.01 18.18 6.91
CA GLN A 347 -10.04 19.21 6.80
C GLN A 347 -11.28 18.82 7.61
N ASN A 348 -11.49 19.54 8.71
CA ASN A 348 -12.71 19.54 9.50
C ASN A 348 -13.31 20.95 9.57
N PHE A 349 -14.64 21.02 9.57
CA PHE A 349 -15.38 22.28 9.69
C PHE A 349 -16.06 22.44 11.06
N SER A 350 -15.83 21.47 11.96
CA SER A 350 -16.20 21.52 13.36
C SER A 350 -15.15 20.77 14.20
N PRO A 351 -14.81 21.25 15.41
CA PRO A 351 -13.89 20.56 16.31
C PRO A 351 -14.29 19.10 16.55
N ASN A 352 -15.60 18.81 16.63
CA ASN A 352 -16.10 17.45 16.90
C ASN A 352 -15.80 16.43 15.79
N GLU A 353 -15.49 16.85 14.56
CA GLU A 353 -15.21 15.92 13.46
C GLU A 353 -13.87 15.20 13.60
N ILE A 354 -12.95 15.72 14.41
CA ILE A 354 -11.70 15.02 14.75
C ILE A 354 -11.96 13.78 15.60
N ARG A 355 -13.09 13.75 16.32
CA ARG A 355 -13.48 12.65 17.22
C ARG A 355 -14.00 11.43 16.46
N ASP A 356 -14.25 11.55 15.16
CA ASP A 356 -14.65 10.45 14.29
C ASP A 356 -13.42 9.59 13.94
N VAL A 357 -13.13 8.63 14.81
CA VAL A 357 -11.99 7.69 14.68
C VAL A 357 -11.91 7.10 13.28
N LYS A 358 -13.05 6.73 12.68
CA LYS A 358 -13.06 6.11 11.35
C LYS A 358 -12.59 7.08 10.27
N LYS A 359 -13.02 8.35 10.32
CA LYS A 359 -12.56 9.37 9.37
C LYS A 359 -11.08 9.69 9.56
N VAL A 360 -10.61 9.77 10.80
CA VAL A 360 -9.19 10.02 11.10
C VAL A 360 -8.33 8.87 10.61
N VAL A 361 -8.70 7.62 10.91
CA VAL A 361 -7.99 6.43 10.41
C VAL A 361 -7.96 6.40 8.88
N ASN A 362 -9.10 6.64 8.22
CA ASN A 362 -9.18 6.73 6.77
C ASN A 362 -8.24 7.82 6.22
N PHE A 363 -8.18 8.99 6.86
CA PHE A 363 -7.28 10.07 6.46
C PHE A 363 -5.80 9.68 6.62
N ILE A 364 -5.44 9.02 7.72
CA ILE A 364 -4.08 8.53 7.95
C ILE A 364 -3.71 7.49 6.90
N GLU A 365 -4.57 6.49 6.65
CA GLU A 365 -4.35 5.46 5.64
C GLU A 365 -4.15 6.04 4.23
N GLN A 366 -4.91 7.08 3.86
CA GLN A 366 -4.75 7.77 2.58
C GLN A 366 -3.43 8.54 2.49
N ASN A 367 -2.92 9.02 3.61
CA ASN A 367 -1.75 9.89 3.67
C ASN A 367 -0.49 9.19 4.20
N GLN A 368 -0.53 7.88 4.44
CA GLN A 368 0.59 7.11 5.00
C GLN A 368 1.79 7.01 4.05
N PHE A 369 1.56 7.06 2.74
CA PHE A 369 2.62 6.81 1.76
C PHE A 369 3.58 8.01 1.66
N PRO A 370 4.90 7.76 1.53
CA PRO A 370 5.84 8.81 1.16
C PRO A 370 5.54 9.34 -0.25
N LEU A 371 6.18 10.44 -0.62
CA LEU A 371 5.96 11.06 -1.93
C LEU A 371 6.40 10.14 -3.08
N VAL A 372 7.54 9.46 -2.90
CA VAL A 372 8.11 8.49 -3.84
C VAL A 372 8.71 7.35 -3.01
N ASP A 373 8.21 6.12 -3.18
CA ASP A 373 8.70 4.93 -2.48
C ASP A 373 9.33 3.89 -3.41
N ARG A 374 10.08 2.94 -2.86
CA ARG A 374 10.45 1.71 -3.56
C ARG A 374 9.31 0.71 -3.51
N LEU A 375 8.83 0.26 -4.66
CA LEU A 375 7.90 -0.86 -4.72
C LEU A 375 8.69 -2.18 -4.70
N THR A 376 8.43 -2.99 -3.69
CA THR A 376 9.02 -4.30 -3.47
C THR A 376 7.93 -5.37 -3.42
N THR A 377 8.36 -6.63 -3.34
CA THR A 377 7.43 -7.74 -3.14
C THR A 377 6.80 -7.74 -1.73
N ASP A 378 7.39 -7.03 -0.77
CA ASP A 378 6.96 -7.01 0.63
C ASP A 378 5.86 -5.94 0.85
N ASN A 379 5.98 -4.76 0.25
CA ASN A 379 4.99 -3.67 0.36
C ASN A 379 3.97 -3.63 -0.80
N TYR A 380 4.02 -4.57 -1.75
CA TYR A 380 3.12 -4.59 -2.92
C TYR A 380 1.63 -4.53 -2.55
N GLU A 381 1.21 -5.32 -1.56
CA GLU A 381 -0.21 -5.39 -1.15
C GLU A 381 -0.70 -4.07 -0.54
N SER A 382 0.18 -3.26 0.07
CA SER A 382 -0.15 -1.93 0.60
C SER A 382 -0.44 -0.93 -0.52
N TYR A 383 0.30 -1.02 -1.64
CA TYR A 383 0.08 -0.18 -2.82
C TYR A 383 -1.11 -0.64 -3.66
N PHE A 384 -1.36 -1.95 -3.72
CA PHE A 384 -2.47 -2.55 -4.47
C PHE A 384 -3.47 -3.28 -3.54
N PRO A 385 -4.10 -2.56 -2.59
CA PRO A 385 -5.04 -3.17 -1.67
C PRO A 385 -6.36 -3.49 -2.38
N LYS A 386 -7.24 -4.22 -1.69
CA LYS A 386 -8.63 -4.37 -2.15
C LYS A 386 -9.30 -3.00 -2.22
N PHE A 387 -10.09 -2.77 -3.27
CA PHE A 387 -10.82 -1.52 -3.45
C PHE A 387 -11.79 -1.29 -2.28
N ASN A 388 -11.75 -0.10 -1.71
CA ASN A 388 -12.63 0.33 -0.62
C ASN A 388 -13.15 1.74 -0.97
N PRO A 389 -14.43 1.89 -1.35
CA PRO A 389 -14.96 3.17 -1.81
C PRO A 389 -15.04 4.25 -0.72
N GLN A 390 -14.79 3.90 0.56
CA GLN A 390 -14.73 4.87 1.66
C GLN A 390 -13.40 5.64 1.69
N ILE A 391 -12.34 5.06 1.14
CA ILE A 391 -10.98 5.61 1.16
C ILE A 391 -10.37 5.78 -0.23
N HIS A 392 -10.90 5.09 -1.24
CA HIS A 392 -10.31 5.02 -2.57
C HIS A 392 -11.24 5.52 -3.66
N ASP A 393 -10.66 6.18 -4.66
CA ASP A 393 -11.29 6.41 -5.96
C ASP A 393 -10.95 5.26 -6.92
N LYS A 394 -11.93 4.79 -7.69
CA LYS A 394 -11.76 3.69 -8.65
C LYS A 394 -10.76 4.03 -9.76
N ASP A 395 -10.60 5.33 -10.05
CA ASP A 395 -9.75 5.86 -11.11
C ASP A 395 -8.34 6.21 -10.60
N GLU A 396 -7.99 5.85 -9.36
CA GLU A 396 -6.63 5.97 -8.84
C GLU A 396 -5.59 5.27 -9.72
N LYS A 397 -4.43 5.93 -9.84
CA LYS A 397 -3.30 5.44 -10.62
C LYS A 397 -2.06 5.31 -9.76
N ILE A 398 -1.16 4.45 -10.20
CA ILE A 398 0.19 4.35 -9.64
C ILE A 398 1.20 4.58 -10.76
N VAL A 399 2.12 5.52 -10.57
CA VAL A 399 3.29 5.68 -11.44
C VAL A 399 4.36 4.73 -10.95
N ILE A 400 4.91 3.93 -11.87
CA ILE A 400 6.01 3.01 -11.60
C ILE A 400 7.15 3.40 -12.52
N SER A 401 8.21 3.95 -11.94
CA SER A 401 9.46 4.26 -12.66
C SER A 401 10.48 3.15 -12.49
N PHE A 402 11.27 2.87 -13.51
CA PHE A 402 12.27 1.80 -13.46
C PHE A 402 13.66 2.38 -13.27
N PHE A 403 14.34 2.01 -12.18
CA PHE A 403 15.68 2.48 -11.85
C PHE A 403 16.70 1.33 -11.94
N SER A 404 17.99 1.65 -11.91
CA SER A 404 19.08 0.69 -11.74
C SER A 404 20.03 1.21 -10.66
N SER A 405 20.16 0.46 -9.58
CA SER A 405 21.06 0.79 -8.46
C SER A 405 22.55 0.59 -8.78
N ASP A 406 22.89 0.11 -9.98
CA ASP A 406 24.27 -0.08 -10.42
C ASP A 406 25.04 1.25 -10.52
N ASN A 407 24.33 2.36 -10.73
CA ASN A 407 24.90 3.70 -10.79
C ASN A 407 24.19 4.64 -9.81
N LYS A 408 24.88 4.96 -8.71
CA LYS A 408 24.35 5.83 -7.65
C LYS A 408 23.99 7.23 -8.16
N THR A 409 24.83 7.85 -9.00
CA THR A 409 24.58 9.20 -9.53
C THR A 409 23.33 9.21 -10.41
N GLN A 410 23.18 8.20 -11.27
CA GLN A 410 21.99 8.06 -12.10
C GLN A 410 20.74 7.81 -11.26
N THR A 411 20.82 6.90 -10.27
CA THR A 411 19.70 6.62 -9.35
C THR A 411 19.25 7.87 -8.62
N THR A 412 20.20 8.68 -8.12
CA THR A 412 19.88 9.96 -7.48
C THR A 412 19.20 10.90 -8.47
N ASN A 413 19.71 11.05 -9.68
CA ASN A 413 19.10 11.92 -10.69
C ASN A 413 17.68 11.48 -11.08
N ASP A 414 17.48 10.19 -11.34
CA ASP A 414 16.17 9.60 -11.69
C ASP A 414 15.16 9.77 -10.54
N TYR A 415 15.61 9.57 -9.30
CA TYR A 415 14.79 9.81 -8.11
C TYR A 415 14.38 11.28 -7.96
N ASN A 416 15.31 12.21 -8.17
CA ASN A 416 15.02 13.65 -8.11
C ASN A 416 14.07 14.10 -9.22
N GLN A 417 14.23 13.55 -10.43
CA GLN A 417 13.30 13.77 -11.52
C GLN A 417 11.91 13.28 -11.15
N LEU A 418 11.80 12.09 -10.54
CA LEU A 418 10.51 11.56 -10.12
C LEU A 418 9.85 12.39 -9.01
N LEU A 419 10.62 12.93 -8.05
CA LEU A 419 10.14 13.90 -7.07
C LEU A 419 9.57 15.15 -7.76
N PHE A 420 10.32 15.71 -8.71
CA PHE A 420 9.88 16.86 -9.50
C PHE A 420 8.56 16.59 -10.25
N VAL A 421 8.46 15.44 -10.92
CA VAL A 421 7.23 15.00 -11.60
C VAL A 421 6.06 14.97 -10.62
N GLN A 422 6.24 14.34 -9.46
CA GLN A 422 5.17 14.17 -8.49
C GLN A 422 4.71 15.53 -7.91
N HIS A 423 5.64 16.40 -7.51
CA HIS A 423 5.30 17.76 -7.04
C HIS A 423 4.56 18.57 -8.10
N SER A 424 5.07 18.53 -9.33
CA SER A 424 4.48 19.27 -10.46
C SER A 424 3.08 18.76 -10.83
N TYR A 425 2.86 17.44 -10.74
CA TYR A 425 1.55 16.83 -10.93
C TYR A 425 0.60 17.15 -9.78
N ASP A 426 1.04 17.06 -8.52
CA ASP A 426 0.21 17.35 -7.36
C ASP A 426 -0.31 18.80 -7.39
N TYR A 427 0.53 19.76 -7.79
CA TYR A 427 0.07 21.13 -8.02
C TYR A 427 -1.10 21.20 -9.03
N ILE A 428 -0.96 20.55 -10.20
CA ILE A 428 -2.01 20.51 -11.24
C ILE A 428 -3.26 19.80 -10.75
N LYS A 429 -3.10 18.68 -10.05
CA LYS A 429 -4.20 17.93 -9.44
C LYS A 429 -5.01 18.84 -8.52
N HIS A 430 -4.34 19.65 -7.70
CA HIS A 430 -5.00 20.56 -6.78
C HIS A 430 -5.72 21.71 -7.50
N GLN A 431 -5.14 22.28 -8.55
CA GLN A 431 -5.82 23.27 -9.39
C GLN A 431 -7.05 22.70 -10.05
N ASN A 432 -6.93 21.56 -10.74
CA ASN A 432 -8.07 20.92 -11.41
C ASN A 432 -9.19 20.56 -10.43
N ARG A 433 -8.87 20.09 -9.21
CA ARG A 433 -9.89 19.85 -8.18
C ARG A 433 -10.60 21.13 -7.77
N PHE A 434 -9.86 22.21 -7.58
CA PHE A 434 -10.42 23.50 -7.23
C PHE A 434 -11.36 24.00 -8.34
N ASP A 435 -10.93 23.92 -9.60
CA ASP A 435 -11.75 24.31 -10.76
C ASP A 435 -13.04 23.49 -10.88
N LEU A 436 -12.98 22.18 -10.59
CA LEU A 436 -14.16 21.32 -10.55
C LEU A 436 -15.13 21.71 -9.43
N ILE A 437 -14.61 22.12 -8.26
CA ILE A 437 -15.43 22.61 -7.14
C ILE A 437 -16.09 23.94 -7.51
N GLU A 438 -15.34 24.88 -8.09
CA GLU A 438 -15.87 26.17 -8.54
C GLU A 438 -16.93 26.00 -9.61
N LYS A 439 -16.70 25.11 -10.59
CA LYS A 439 -17.71 24.75 -11.58
C LYS A 439 -18.97 24.17 -10.94
N ALA A 440 -18.83 23.25 -9.98
CA ALA A 440 -19.97 22.68 -9.28
C ALA A 440 -20.75 23.73 -8.44
N ARG A 441 -20.06 24.74 -7.91
CA ARG A 441 -20.67 25.89 -7.23
C ARG A 441 -21.44 26.77 -8.22
N ALA A 442 -20.83 27.11 -9.35
CA ALA A 442 -21.47 27.90 -10.41
C ALA A 442 -22.72 27.18 -10.94
N ASP A 443 -22.61 25.91 -11.33
CA ASP A 443 -23.73 25.09 -11.82
C ASP A 443 -24.90 25.04 -10.82
N LYS A 444 -24.59 25.01 -9.52
CA LYS A 444 -25.60 25.01 -8.44
C LYS A 444 -26.29 26.37 -8.32
N THR A 445 -25.54 27.47 -8.43
CA THR A 445 -26.07 28.83 -8.41
C THR A 445 -26.96 29.09 -9.63
N ASP A 446 -26.47 28.79 -10.83
CA ASP A 446 -27.20 28.97 -12.09
C ASP A 446 -28.52 28.18 -12.08
N LYS A 447 -28.47 26.93 -11.60
CA LYS A 447 -29.69 26.11 -11.45
C LYS A 447 -30.66 26.71 -10.44
N SER A 448 -30.16 27.28 -9.33
CA SER A 448 -31.03 27.95 -8.36
C SER A 448 -31.66 29.22 -8.93
N GLU A 449 -30.95 29.97 -9.76
CA GLU A 449 -31.47 31.18 -10.41
C GLU A 449 -32.49 30.85 -11.50
N GLN A 450 -32.23 29.81 -12.30
CA GLN A 450 -33.19 29.30 -13.28
C GLN A 450 -34.51 28.92 -12.61
N LEU A 451 -34.48 28.16 -11.50
CA LEU A 451 -35.69 27.76 -10.77
C LEU A 451 -36.45 28.97 -10.19
N LYS A 452 -35.73 30.02 -9.75
CA LYS A 452 -36.36 31.28 -9.32
C LYS A 452 -37.05 31.98 -10.50
N GLY A 453 -36.40 32.02 -11.66
CA GLY A 453 -36.96 32.62 -12.89
C GLY A 453 -38.18 31.86 -13.42
N GLU A 454 -38.23 30.55 -13.24
CA GLU A 454 -39.35 29.68 -13.61
C GLU A 454 -40.52 29.71 -12.60
N GLY A 455 -40.40 30.44 -11.49
CA GLY A 455 -41.45 30.56 -10.47
C GLY A 455 -41.70 29.26 -9.67
N MET A 456 -40.68 28.40 -9.55
CA MET A 456 -40.78 27.13 -8.82
C MET A 456 -40.99 27.33 -7.31
N ASP A 457 -41.56 26.31 -6.66
CA ASP A 457 -41.78 26.29 -5.21
C ASP A 457 -40.46 26.51 -4.44
N PRO A 458 -40.43 27.40 -3.42
CA PRO A 458 -39.25 27.63 -2.58
C PRO A 458 -38.60 26.36 -2.02
N LYS A 459 -39.35 25.29 -1.78
CA LYS A 459 -38.82 24.00 -1.31
C LYS A 459 -37.88 23.34 -2.31
N GLU A 460 -38.18 23.41 -3.60
CA GLU A 460 -37.31 22.84 -4.65
C GLU A 460 -36.04 23.68 -4.83
N ILE A 461 -36.13 25.00 -4.67
CA ILE A 461 -34.96 25.90 -4.66
C ILE A 461 -34.06 25.58 -3.46
N ILE A 462 -34.64 25.46 -2.26
CA ILE A 462 -33.91 25.09 -1.04
C ILE A 462 -33.25 23.72 -1.18
N LYS A 463 -33.90 22.76 -1.82
CA LYS A 463 -33.35 21.42 -2.08
C LYS A 463 -32.11 21.45 -2.98
N VAL A 464 -32.08 22.33 -3.98
CA VAL A 464 -30.86 22.53 -4.80
C VAL A 464 -29.77 23.19 -3.95
N LEU A 465 -30.10 24.24 -3.20
CA LEU A 465 -29.15 24.95 -2.33
C LEU A 465 -28.61 24.10 -1.17
N SER A 466 -29.37 23.12 -0.69
CA SER A 466 -28.96 22.21 0.39
C SER A 466 -28.11 21.03 -0.10
N LYS A 467 -28.05 20.78 -1.42
CA LYS A 467 -27.18 19.73 -1.96
C LYS A 467 -25.72 20.05 -1.63
N LYS A 468 -25.08 19.18 -0.84
CA LYS A 468 -23.66 19.28 -0.51
C LYS A 468 -22.82 19.15 -1.80
N ILE A 469 -21.86 20.05 -1.94
CA ILE A 469 -20.82 19.92 -2.97
C ILE A 469 -19.76 19.01 -2.36
N ASP A 470 -19.52 17.88 -3.01
CA ASP A 470 -18.48 16.96 -2.56
C ASP A 470 -17.12 17.64 -2.73
N HIS A 471 -16.24 17.53 -1.75
CA HIS A 471 -14.92 18.17 -1.78
C HIS A 471 -13.93 17.44 -2.69
N LEU A 472 -14.37 16.42 -3.45
CA LEU A 472 -13.61 15.69 -4.48
C LEU A 472 -12.23 15.21 -3.98
N ASN A 473 -12.13 14.90 -2.68
CA ASN A 473 -10.86 14.67 -1.98
C ASN A 473 -9.98 13.57 -2.60
N ASN A 474 -10.59 12.61 -3.32
CA ASN A 474 -9.90 11.47 -3.90
C ASN A 474 -9.72 11.53 -5.44
N VAL A 475 -10.29 12.52 -6.13
CA VAL A 475 -10.28 12.57 -7.61
C VAL A 475 -8.87 12.84 -8.14
N GLY A 476 -8.37 12.00 -9.04
CA GLY A 476 -7.02 12.18 -9.61
C GLY A 476 -5.88 11.86 -8.65
N ASN A 477 -6.14 11.06 -7.61
CA ASN A 477 -5.11 10.54 -6.73
C ASN A 477 -4.11 9.66 -7.50
N VAL A 478 -2.82 9.91 -7.28
CA VAL A 478 -1.70 9.17 -7.88
C VAL A 478 -0.71 8.85 -6.78
N LEU A 479 -0.34 7.58 -6.64
CA LEU A 479 0.82 7.16 -5.86
C LEU A 479 2.01 6.99 -6.79
N THR A 480 3.20 7.31 -6.31
CA THR A 480 4.41 7.23 -7.13
C THR A 480 5.43 6.34 -6.47
N VAL A 481 5.92 5.37 -7.24
CA VAL A 481 6.91 4.40 -6.79
C VAL A 481 7.98 4.18 -7.86
N TYR A 482 9.13 3.68 -7.43
CA TYR A 482 10.14 3.15 -8.33
C TYR A 482 10.39 1.66 -8.07
N VAL A 483 10.80 0.94 -9.10
CA VAL A 483 11.24 -0.45 -9.02
C VAL A 483 12.69 -0.53 -9.46
N ASP A 484 13.52 -1.16 -8.65
CA ASP A 484 14.90 -1.45 -9.02
C ASP A 484 14.93 -2.68 -9.93
N LEU A 485 15.33 -2.49 -11.18
CA LEU A 485 15.38 -3.56 -12.18
C LEU A 485 16.38 -4.66 -11.83
N ALA A 486 17.42 -4.37 -11.03
CA ALA A 486 18.42 -5.35 -10.61
C ALA A 486 17.85 -6.32 -9.56
N ASP A 487 17.11 -5.80 -8.60
CA ASP A 487 16.65 -6.55 -7.43
C ASP A 487 15.25 -7.14 -7.60
N ASP A 488 14.33 -6.38 -8.21
CA ASP A 488 12.88 -6.61 -8.12
C ASP A 488 12.25 -7.09 -9.43
N ARG A 489 13.06 -7.60 -10.37
CA ARG A 489 12.56 -8.11 -11.66
C ARG A 489 11.47 -9.19 -11.53
N LYS A 490 11.55 -10.03 -10.50
CA LYS A 490 10.54 -11.07 -10.23
C LYS A 490 9.16 -10.49 -9.90
N LEU A 491 9.12 -9.33 -9.25
CA LEU A 491 7.87 -8.62 -9.00
C LEU A 491 7.20 -8.29 -10.33
N LEU A 492 7.97 -7.73 -11.27
CA LEU A 492 7.49 -7.30 -12.59
C LEU A 492 7.00 -8.46 -13.46
N GLU A 493 7.64 -9.63 -13.35
CA GLU A 493 7.19 -10.86 -14.00
C GLU A 493 5.90 -11.39 -13.36
N LYS A 494 5.80 -11.36 -12.02
CA LYS A 494 4.60 -11.81 -11.30
C LYS A 494 3.39 -10.92 -11.58
N THR A 495 3.58 -9.61 -11.70
CA THR A 495 2.50 -8.66 -12.02
C THR A 495 2.10 -8.70 -13.49
N GLY A 496 2.95 -9.25 -14.35
CA GLY A 496 2.72 -9.32 -15.79
C GLY A 496 2.92 -7.97 -16.50
N TRP A 497 3.62 -7.02 -15.89
CA TRP A 497 4.00 -5.75 -16.53
C TRP A 497 5.20 -5.93 -17.46
N ILE A 498 6.07 -6.90 -17.16
CA ILE A 498 7.16 -7.33 -18.03
C ILE A 498 6.81 -8.71 -18.60
N SER A 499 7.22 -8.94 -19.85
CA SER A 499 7.11 -10.23 -20.52
C SER A 499 8.41 -10.54 -21.25
N SER A 500 8.51 -11.72 -21.88
CA SER A 500 9.65 -12.01 -22.78
C SER A 500 9.80 -10.99 -23.92
N ARG A 501 8.73 -10.23 -24.22
CA ARG A 501 8.65 -9.24 -25.31
C ARG A 501 8.70 -7.79 -24.83
N THR A 502 8.28 -7.52 -23.60
CA THR A 502 8.26 -6.18 -23.01
C THR A 502 9.38 -6.06 -21.98
N LYS A 503 10.42 -5.28 -22.29
CA LYS A 503 11.52 -5.00 -21.36
C LYS A 503 11.66 -3.49 -21.19
N TYR A 504 11.65 -3.04 -19.93
CA TYR A 504 11.88 -1.65 -19.57
C TYR A 504 13.35 -1.40 -19.27
N LYS A 505 13.77 -0.16 -19.47
CA LYS A 505 15.12 0.33 -19.18
C LYS A 505 15.10 1.35 -18.03
N PRO A 506 16.23 1.58 -17.35
CA PRO A 506 16.35 2.68 -16.41
C PRO A 506 15.90 4.02 -17.02
N GLY A 507 15.08 4.77 -16.29
CA GLY A 507 14.49 6.04 -16.73
C GLY A 507 13.19 5.91 -17.55
N GLU A 508 12.77 4.70 -17.91
CA GLU A 508 11.41 4.45 -18.44
C GLU A 508 10.40 4.34 -17.29
N SER A 509 9.12 4.55 -17.58
CA SER A 509 8.03 4.46 -16.60
C SER A 509 6.78 3.83 -17.19
N ILE A 510 5.88 3.38 -16.32
CA ILE A 510 4.50 3.04 -16.67
C ILE A 510 3.53 3.70 -15.69
N ILE A 511 2.31 3.91 -16.15
CA ILE A 511 1.17 4.29 -15.30
C ILE A 511 0.27 3.08 -15.22
N VAL A 512 -0.12 2.65 -14.02
CA VAL A 512 -1.01 1.50 -13.82
C VAL A 512 -2.29 1.92 -13.12
N THR A 513 -3.40 1.24 -13.39
CA THR A 513 -4.60 1.37 -12.57
C THR A 513 -4.36 0.73 -11.20
N ARG A 514 -4.66 1.44 -10.11
CA ARG A 514 -4.53 0.87 -8.75
C ARG A 514 -5.50 -0.30 -8.52
N PHE A 515 -6.73 -0.17 -9.02
CA PHE A 515 -7.81 -1.15 -8.83
C PHE A 515 -8.25 -1.84 -10.12
N GLY A 516 -7.30 -2.08 -11.04
CA GLY A 516 -7.58 -2.72 -12.32
C GLY A 516 -6.36 -3.42 -12.89
N LYS A 517 -6.51 -4.00 -14.08
CA LYS A 517 -5.42 -4.71 -14.80
C LYS A 517 -4.77 -3.87 -15.89
N HIS A 518 -5.15 -2.60 -16.01
CA HIS A 518 -4.71 -1.77 -17.13
C HIS A 518 -3.45 -1.00 -16.78
N TYR A 519 -2.59 -0.83 -17.78
CA TYR A 519 -1.43 0.04 -17.69
C TYR A 519 -1.18 0.77 -19.00
N TRP A 520 -0.43 1.86 -18.92
CA TRP A 520 0.03 2.67 -20.03
C TRP A 520 1.55 2.73 -19.96
N ASP A 521 2.20 2.47 -21.09
CA ASP A 521 3.65 2.54 -21.28
C ASP A 521 4.04 3.59 -22.34
N ARG A 522 3.04 4.30 -22.86
CA ARG A 522 3.20 5.37 -23.83
C ARG A 522 2.54 6.65 -23.35
N ASP A 523 3.19 7.77 -23.66
CA ASP A 523 2.71 9.09 -23.31
C ASP A 523 1.62 9.57 -24.28
N VAL A 524 1.05 10.74 -23.97
CA VAL A 524 0.05 11.44 -24.80
C VAL A 524 0.60 11.91 -26.16
N PHE A 525 1.88 11.71 -26.46
CA PHE A 525 2.51 12.01 -27.74
C PHE A 525 2.89 10.73 -28.52
N GLY A 526 2.59 9.55 -27.96
CA GLY A 526 2.86 8.24 -28.57
C GLY A 526 4.27 7.69 -28.34
N HIS A 527 5.12 8.42 -27.62
CA HIS A 527 6.46 7.97 -27.23
C HIS A 527 6.37 7.05 -26.02
N LYS A 528 7.45 6.34 -25.69
CA LYS A 528 7.52 5.59 -24.42
C LYS A 528 7.42 6.56 -23.25
N LEU A 529 6.74 6.14 -22.18
CA LEU A 529 6.71 6.90 -20.94
C LEU A 529 8.11 6.93 -20.31
N MET A 530 8.59 8.15 -20.05
CA MET A 530 9.88 8.41 -19.42
C MET A 530 9.67 9.06 -18.06
N THR A 531 10.64 8.92 -17.15
CA THR A 531 10.66 9.60 -15.85
C THR A 531 10.98 11.09 -16.00
N THR A 532 10.10 11.82 -16.70
CA THR A 532 10.22 13.25 -16.95
C THR A 532 8.84 13.91 -16.82
N ALA A 533 8.83 15.21 -16.47
CA ALA A 533 7.58 15.94 -16.31
C ALA A 533 6.77 15.96 -17.61
N GLN A 534 7.39 16.26 -18.75
CA GLN A 534 6.71 16.29 -20.04
C GLN A 534 6.00 14.96 -20.38
N SER A 535 6.55 13.81 -19.97
CA SER A 535 5.98 12.51 -20.29
C SER A 535 4.91 12.12 -19.27
N LEU A 536 5.26 12.07 -17.99
CA LEU A 536 4.37 11.57 -16.92
C LEU A 536 3.29 12.58 -16.53
N ARG A 537 3.63 13.85 -16.29
CA ARG A 537 2.67 14.87 -15.81
C ARG A 537 1.55 15.08 -16.83
N GLU A 538 1.92 15.25 -18.10
CA GLU A 538 0.99 15.45 -19.21
C GLU A 538 0.06 14.24 -19.38
N THR A 539 0.64 13.03 -19.33
CA THR A 539 -0.15 11.80 -19.46
C THR A 539 -1.09 11.59 -18.28
N LEU A 540 -0.64 11.84 -17.05
CA LEU A 540 -1.52 11.78 -15.86
C LEU A 540 -2.65 12.82 -15.96
N SER A 541 -2.33 14.04 -16.37
CA SER A 541 -3.33 15.11 -16.52
C SER A 541 -4.39 14.74 -17.56
N TYR A 542 -3.99 14.17 -18.70
CA TYR A 542 -4.92 13.66 -19.71
C TYR A 542 -5.78 12.51 -19.19
N LEU A 543 -5.18 11.54 -18.49
CA LEU A 543 -5.88 10.34 -18.02
C LEU A 543 -6.86 10.61 -16.87
N LEU A 544 -6.54 11.57 -16.00
CA LEU A 544 -7.30 11.83 -14.77
C LEU A 544 -8.18 13.07 -14.85
N PHE A 545 -7.83 14.03 -15.71
CA PHE A 545 -8.59 15.27 -15.91
C PHE A 545 -8.82 15.56 -17.41
N PRO A 546 -9.43 14.63 -18.17
CA PRO A 546 -9.58 14.78 -19.62
C PRO A 546 -10.39 16.01 -20.05
N SER A 547 -11.29 16.51 -19.20
CA SER A 547 -12.13 17.67 -19.50
C SER A 547 -11.41 19.02 -19.35
N THR A 548 -10.34 19.09 -18.58
CA THR A 548 -9.57 20.32 -18.34
C THR A 548 -8.16 20.25 -18.94
N TYR A 549 -7.78 19.10 -19.51
CA TYR A 549 -6.48 18.91 -20.13
C TYR A 549 -6.34 19.75 -21.41
N ILE A 550 -5.30 20.59 -21.44
CA ILE A 550 -4.92 21.39 -22.60
C ILE A 550 -3.49 20.99 -22.99
N PRO A 551 -3.26 20.48 -24.21
CA PRO A 551 -1.93 20.08 -24.64
C PRO A 551 -1.01 21.30 -24.82
N PRO A 552 0.31 21.14 -24.63
CA PRO A 552 1.29 22.19 -24.91
C PRO A 552 1.19 22.68 -26.35
N GLU A 553 1.41 23.99 -26.56
CA GLU A 553 1.35 24.59 -27.90
C GLU A 553 2.20 23.81 -28.91
N LYS A 554 1.64 23.56 -30.10
CA LYS A 554 2.27 22.86 -31.24
C LYS A 554 2.47 21.35 -31.08
N LYS A 555 1.85 20.69 -30.08
CA LYS A 555 1.88 19.22 -29.98
C LYS A 555 0.49 18.62 -30.21
N THR A 556 0.41 17.69 -31.16
CA THR A 556 -0.78 16.86 -31.37
C THR A 556 -0.80 15.73 -30.35
N THR A 557 -1.95 15.54 -29.71
CA THR A 557 -2.12 14.44 -28.75
C THR A 557 -2.59 13.18 -29.43
N VAL A 558 -2.05 12.06 -28.97
CA VAL A 558 -2.47 10.71 -29.32
C VAL A 558 -3.09 10.11 -28.07
N ARG A 559 -4.29 9.55 -28.20
CA ARG A 559 -4.95 8.85 -27.09
C ARG A 559 -4.09 7.66 -26.64
N PRO A 560 -3.53 7.67 -25.41
CA PRO A 560 -2.76 6.53 -24.91
C PRO A 560 -3.66 5.30 -24.84
N SER A 561 -3.26 4.24 -25.54
CA SER A 561 -4.02 2.99 -25.54
C SER A 561 -3.66 2.17 -24.30
N PRO A 562 -4.65 1.76 -23.48
CA PRO A 562 -4.39 0.92 -22.32
C PRO A 562 -3.96 -0.48 -22.77
N ARG A 563 -3.05 -1.09 -22.02
CA ARG A 563 -2.62 -2.49 -22.15
C ARG A 563 -3.12 -3.30 -20.96
N VAL A 564 -3.32 -4.60 -21.13
CA VAL A 564 -3.70 -5.49 -20.02
C VAL A 564 -2.48 -6.21 -19.46
N ALA A 565 -2.26 -6.09 -18.15
CA ALA A 565 -1.17 -6.77 -17.43
C ALA A 565 -1.31 -8.30 -17.57
N GLY A 566 -0.20 -8.97 -17.90
CA GLY A 566 -0.16 -10.41 -18.15
C GLY A 566 -0.68 -10.85 -19.52
N SER A 567 -1.01 -9.91 -20.42
CA SER A 567 -1.43 -10.26 -21.78
C SER A 567 -0.31 -10.95 -22.57
N PRO A 568 -0.60 -12.07 -23.28
CA PRO A 568 0.38 -12.74 -24.14
C PRO A 568 0.55 -12.08 -25.50
N TYR A 569 -0.27 -11.07 -25.85
CA TYR A 569 -0.32 -10.49 -27.18
C TYR A 569 0.74 -9.40 -27.36
N PRO A 570 1.47 -9.37 -28.50
CA PRO A 570 2.37 -8.28 -28.83
C PRO A 570 1.56 -7.05 -29.29
N ASP A 571 2.20 -5.87 -29.36
CA ASP A 571 1.57 -4.58 -29.68
C ASP A 571 0.62 -4.63 -30.89
N ALA A 572 1.00 -5.34 -31.97
CA ALA A 572 0.18 -5.48 -33.17
C ALA A 572 -1.18 -6.18 -32.94
N PHE A 573 -1.30 -6.99 -31.88
CA PHE A 573 -2.50 -7.70 -31.48
C PHE A 573 -3.07 -7.21 -30.15
N ALA A 574 -2.68 -6.02 -29.67
CA ALA A 574 -3.19 -5.45 -28.43
C ALA A 574 -4.72 -5.27 -28.44
N PHE A 575 -5.35 -5.18 -29.62
CA PHE A 575 -6.82 -5.16 -29.72
C PHE A 575 -7.49 -6.43 -29.16
N VAL A 576 -6.77 -7.55 -29.07
CA VAL A 576 -7.25 -8.81 -28.48
C VAL A 576 -7.31 -8.73 -26.95
N ASP A 577 -6.66 -7.74 -26.32
CA ASP A 577 -6.71 -7.53 -24.87
C ASP A 577 -8.14 -7.26 -24.37
N ILE A 578 -8.99 -6.64 -25.20
CA ILE A 578 -10.42 -6.42 -24.93
C ILE A 578 -11.15 -7.73 -24.61
N ILE A 579 -10.67 -8.83 -25.18
CA ILE A 579 -11.23 -10.17 -25.00
C ILE A 579 -10.53 -10.84 -23.82
N HIS A 580 -9.20 -10.72 -23.77
CA HIS A 580 -8.36 -11.34 -22.75
C HIS A 580 -8.73 -10.89 -21.33
N GLN A 581 -9.13 -9.64 -21.13
CA GLN A 581 -9.52 -9.12 -19.81
C GLN A 581 -10.67 -9.92 -19.15
N TYR A 582 -11.53 -10.58 -19.94
CA TYR A 582 -12.63 -11.41 -19.45
C TYR A 582 -12.25 -12.89 -19.23
N GLY A 583 -10.96 -13.23 -19.36
CA GLY A 583 -10.45 -14.58 -19.18
C GLY A 583 -11.09 -15.60 -20.14
N LEU A 584 -11.34 -16.82 -19.64
CA LEU A 584 -11.93 -17.92 -20.42
C LEU A 584 -13.27 -17.54 -21.07
N PHE A 585 -14.11 -16.77 -20.36
CA PHE A 585 -15.43 -16.38 -20.84
C PHE A 585 -15.37 -15.46 -22.06
N GLY A 586 -14.38 -14.56 -22.13
CA GLY A 586 -14.17 -13.70 -23.30
C GLY A 586 -13.91 -14.52 -24.57
N TYR A 587 -13.05 -15.53 -24.47
CA TYR A 587 -12.75 -16.42 -25.60
C TYR A 587 -13.94 -17.28 -25.99
N LEU A 588 -14.70 -17.81 -25.01
CA LEU A 588 -15.91 -18.58 -25.29
C LEU A 588 -16.97 -17.75 -26.02
N LEU A 589 -17.13 -16.48 -25.65
CA LEU A 589 -18.08 -15.57 -26.29
C LEU A 589 -17.72 -15.31 -27.76
N ILE A 590 -16.43 -15.20 -28.08
CA ILE A 590 -15.98 -15.09 -29.48
C ILE A 590 -16.16 -16.38 -30.25
N ILE A 591 -15.78 -17.52 -29.66
CA ILE A 591 -15.93 -18.81 -30.33
C ILE A 591 -17.41 -19.05 -30.66
N THR A 592 -18.31 -18.81 -29.70
CA THR A 592 -19.76 -18.93 -29.91
C THR A 592 -20.28 -17.92 -30.93
N SER A 593 -19.80 -16.68 -30.94
CA SER A 593 -20.17 -15.67 -31.94
C SER A 593 -19.72 -16.07 -33.35
N VAL A 594 -18.49 -16.56 -33.50
CA VAL A 594 -17.94 -17.04 -34.78
C VAL A 594 -18.73 -18.26 -35.27
N ILE A 595 -19.03 -19.21 -34.38
CA ILE A 595 -19.88 -20.36 -34.70
C ILE A 595 -21.29 -19.89 -35.11
N GLY A 596 -21.87 -18.93 -34.40
CA GLY A 596 -23.18 -18.34 -34.70
C GLY A 596 -23.23 -17.68 -36.08
N VAL A 597 -22.23 -16.84 -36.41
CA VAL A 597 -22.08 -16.22 -37.74
C VAL A 597 -21.90 -17.29 -38.82
N TYR A 598 -21.08 -18.31 -38.57
CA TYR A 598 -20.92 -19.43 -39.50
C TYR A 598 -22.23 -20.20 -39.73
N MET A 599 -23.01 -20.45 -38.67
CA MET A 599 -24.33 -21.08 -38.77
C MET A 599 -25.33 -20.20 -39.54
N LEU A 600 -25.31 -18.88 -39.34
CA LEU A 600 -26.13 -17.92 -40.09
C LEU A 600 -25.78 -17.91 -41.58
N ILE A 601 -24.48 -17.85 -41.94
CA ILE A 601 -24.01 -17.93 -43.33
C ILE A 601 -24.42 -19.27 -43.95
N LYS A 602 -24.25 -20.38 -43.23
CA LYS A 602 -24.65 -21.72 -43.70
C LYS A 602 -26.16 -21.83 -43.89
N SER A 603 -26.95 -21.29 -42.98
CA SER A 603 -28.42 -21.23 -43.07
C SER A 603 -28.87 -20.37 -44.26
N HIS A 604 -28.25 -19.21 -44.45
CA HIS A 604 -28.55 -18.32 -45.57
C HIS A 604 -28.19 -18.96 -46.91
N ARG A 605 -27.02 -19.62 -47.01
CA ARG A 605 -26.64 -20.43 -48.19
C ARG A 605 -27.60 -21.58 -48.45
N ARG A 606 -28.09 -22.27 -47.41
CA ARG A 606 -29.11 -23.33 -47.55
C ARG A 606 -30.46 -22.78 -48.02
N ARG A 607 -30.91 -21.63 -47.47
CA ARG A 607 -32.14 -20.95 -47.91
C ARG A 607 -32.04 -20.44 -49.35
N SER A 608 -30.92 -19.84 -49.73
CA SER A 608 -30.64 -19.41 -51.10
C SER A 608 -30.62 -20.59 -52.10
N ARG A 609 -30.01 -21.72 -51.72
CA ARG A 609 -30.05 -22.95 -52.54
C ARG A 609 -31.47 -23.52 -52.67
N LYS A 610 -32.26 -23.55 -51.59
CA LYS A 610 -33.68 -23.95 -51.65
C LYS A 610 -34.51 -22.99 -52.52
N ALA A 611 -34.30 -21.69 -52.43
CA ALA A 611 -34.97 -20.70 -53.26
C ALA A 611 -34.63 -20.88 -54.75
N LYS A 612 -33.35 -21.10 -55.09
CA LYS A 612 -32.95 -21.44 -56.48
C LYS A 612 -33.52 -22.78 -56.95
N PHE A 613 -33.65 -23.77 -56.09
CA PHE A 613 -34.26 -25.06 -56.45
C PHE A 613 -35.77 -24.95 -56.68
N LEU A 614 -36.47 -24.15 -55.87
CA LEU A 614 -37.90 -23.86 -56.03
C LEU A 614 -38.18 -23.03 -57.28
N SER A 615 -37.34 -22.06 -57.63
CA SER A 615 -37.49 -21.29 -58.88
C SER A 615 -37.21 -22.14 -60.13
N HIS A 616 -36.30 -23.12 -60.05
CA HIS A 616 -36.08 -24.07 -61.14
C HIS A 616 -37.22 -25.08 -61.29
N ARG A 617 -37.90 -25.44 -60.19
CA ARG A 617 -39.07 -26.31 -60.23
C ARG A 617 -40.30 -25.61 -60.81
N SER A 618 -40.56 -24.35 -60.42
CA SER A 618 -41.67 -23.58 -61.02
C SER A 618 -41.46 -23.30 -62.51
N HIS A 619 -40.20 -23.14 -62.96
CA HIS A 619 -39.88 -23.01 -64.39
C HIS A 619 -40.13 -24.31 -65.17
N LYS A 620 -39.92 -25.48 -64.55
CA LYS A 620 -40.22 -26.78 -65.19
C LYS A 620 -41.72 -27.07 -65.25
N GLU A 621 -42.46 -26.77 -64.18
CA GLU A 621 -43.92 -26.95 -64.14
C GLU A 621 -44.61 -25.98 -65.13
N GLY A 622 -44.15 -24.72 -65.23
CA GLY A 622 -44.64 -23.78 -66.25
C GLY A 622 -44.33 -24.15 -67.71
N PHE A 623 -43.25 -24.91 -67.96
CA PHE A 623 -42.96 -25.46 -69.30
C PHE A 623 -43.83 -26.67 -69.64
N GLN A 624 -44.26 -27.47 -68.65
CA GLN A 624 -45.20 -28.58 -68.87
C GLN A 624 -46.61 -28.08 -69.16
N ASP A 625 -47.07 -27.05 -68.46
CA ASP A 625 -48.39 -26.46 -68.70
C ASP A 625 -48.47 -25.75 -70.06
N ALA A 626 -47.40 -25.06 -70.48
CA ALA A 626 -47.30 -24.44 -71.81
C ALA A 626 -47.26 -25.48 -72.95
N TYR A 627 -46.68 -26.66 -72.73
CA TYR A 627 -46.66 -27.74 -73.72
C TYR A 627 -48.03 -28.43 -73.87
N ILE A 628 -48.80 -28.52 -72.78
CA ILE A 628 -50.16 -29.07 -72.80
C ILE A 628 -51.12 -28.11 -73.52
N GLU A 629 -50.97 -26.79 -73.36
CA GLU A 629 -51.77 -25.79 -74.08
C GLU A 629 -51.50 -25.76 -75.59
N LEU A 630 -50.24 -25.94 -76.02
CA LEU A 630 -49.88 -25.99 -77.45
C LEU A 630 -50.39 -27.27 -78.16
N SER A 631 -50.61 -28.37 -77.43
CA SER A 631 -51.12 -29.62 -78.01
C SER A 631 -52.65 -29.65 -78.25
N LYS A 632 -53.38 -28.60 -77.87
CA LYS A 632 -54.83 -28.49 -78.08
C LYS A 632 -55.23 -27.83 -79.40
N HIS A 633 -54.25 -27.51 -80.25
CA HIS A 633 -54.46 -26.79 -81.53
C HIS A 633 -54.01 -27.56 -82.78
N ASP A 634 -53.82 -28.88 -82.71
CA ASP A 634 -53.69 -29.76 -83.89
C ASP A 634 -54.93 -30.64 -84.07
#